data_AF-A0A7G8J0B6-F1
#
_entry.id   AF-A0A7G8J0B6-F1
#
_cell.length_a   1.000
_cell.length_b   1.000
_cell.length_c   1.000
_cell.angle_alpha   90.00
_cell.angle_beta   90.00
_cell.angle_gamma   90.00
#
_symmetry.space_group_name_H-M   'P 1'
#
loop_
_entity.id
_entity.type
_entity.pdbx_description
1 polymer ?
#
loop_
_entity_poly.entity_id
_entity_poly.type
_entity_poly.pdbx_seq_one_letter_code
_entity_poly.pdbx_strand_id
1 'polypeptide(L)'
;MPKKSQTIKNDPQATWRKQAEALNYEEALQALDLLLARLQDEALPLSELQSSYQRAEIYLNRCEQLLSQTEQNILQLNQETLTTETFEQRNDA
;
A
#
# COMPACT_ATOMS: atom_id res chain seq x y z
N MET A 1 -32.27 -25.42 -17.10
CA MET A 1 -31.33 -24.36 -16.66
C MET A 1 -31.55 -24.07 -15.20
N PRO A 2 -30.53 -24.09 -14.33
CA PRO A 2 -30.62 -23.36 -13.06
C PRO A 2 -29.40 -22.48 -12.76
N LYS A 3 -29.73 -21.19 -12.58
CA LYS A 3 -29.14 -20.15 -11.71
C LYS A 3 -27.63 -20.23 -11.38
N LYS A 4 -26.87 -19.36 -12.04
CA LYS A 4 -25.49 -18.99 -11.70
C LYS A 4 -25.44 -18.49 -10.25
N SER A 5 -24.92 -19.29 -9.33
CA SER A 5 -24.52 -18.87 -7.99
C SER A 5 -23.39 -17.86 -8.11
N GLN A 6 -23.72 -16.57 -8.06
CA GLN A 6 -22.74 -15.52 -7.83
C GLN A 6 -22.32 -15.58 -6.36
N THR A 7 -21.35 -16.43 -6.05
CA THR A 7 -20.55 -16.32 -4.83
C THR A 7 -19.74 -15.02 -4.94
N ILE A 8 -20.20 -13.96 -4.30
CA ILE A 8 -19.37 -12.80 -3.99
C ILE A 8 -18.29 -13.32 -3.04
N LYS A 9 -17.12 -13.67 -3.59
CA LYS A 9 -15.95 -14.06 -2.79
C LYS A 9 -15.40 -12.78 -2.16
N ASN A 10 -15.68 -12.56 -0.88
CA ASN A 10 -14.96 -11.56 -0.09
C ASN A 10 -13.50 -12.03 0.02
N ASP A 11 -12.64 -11.52 -0.86
CA ASP A 11 -11.20 -11.73 -0.80
C ASP A 11 -10.62 -10.82 0.31
N PRO A 12 -10.07 -11.40 1.40
CA PRO A 12 -9.47 -10.63 2.49
C PRO A 12 -8.33 -9.76 1.99
N GLN A 13 -7.56 -10.23 1.00
CA GLN A 13 -6.43 -9.48 0.47
C GLN A 13 -6.87 -8.23 -0.29
N ALA A 14 -7.95 -8.32 -1.07
CA ALA A 14 -8.52 -7.15 -1.74
C ALA A 14 -8.95 -6.08 -0.74
N THR A 15 -9.48 -6.50 0.41
CA THR A 15 -9.84 -5.58 1.50
C THR A 15 -8.61 -4.92 2.11
N TRP A 16 -7.55 -5.68 2.40
CA TRP A 16 -6.32 -5.12 2.97
C TRP A 16 -5.59 -4.19 2.01
N ARG A 17 -5.58 -4.48 0.70
CA ARG A 17 -5.03 -3.59 -0.33
C ARG A 17 -5.76 -2.25 -0.33
N LYS A 18 -7.09 -2.27 -0.35
CA LYS A 18 -7.90 -1.05 -0.27
C LYS A 18 -7.65 -0.26 1.03
N GLN A 19 -7.45 -0.96 2.14
CA GLN A 19 -7.09 -0.30 3.40
C GLN A 19 -5.71 0.35 3.31
N ALA A 20 -4.71 -0.36 2.79
CA ALA A 20 -3.34 0.14 2.63
C ALA A 20 -3.27 1.36 1.71
N GLU A 21 -4.02 1.37 0.60
CA GLU A 21 -4.12 2.51 -0.31
C GLU A 21 -4.59 3.80 0.39
N ALA A 22 -5.43 3.67 1.43
CA ALA A 22 -5.94 4.81 2.19
C ALA A 22 -4.97 5.33 3.27
N LEU A 23 -3.89 4.61 3.57
CA LEU A 23 -2.92 4.98 4.60
C LEU A 23 -1.83 5.90 4.05
N ASN A 24 -1.40 6.84 4.89
CA ASN A 24 -0.14 7.56 4.72
C ASN A 24 1.05 6.69 5.20
N TYR A 25 2.28 7.22 5.08
CA TYR A 25 3.49 6.45 5.39
C TYR A 25 3.55 6.02 6.86
N GLU A 26 3.32 6.95 7.79
CA GLU A 26 3.41 6.66 9.22
C GLU A 26 2.33 5.66 9.65
N GLU A 27 1.12 5.79 9.11
CA GLU A 27 0.02 4.86 9.38
C GLU A 27 0.28 3.46 8.82
N ALA A 28 0.82 3.38 7.60
CA ALA A 28 1.18 2.10 6.97
C ALA A 28 2.32 1.40 7.72
N LEU A 29 3.32 2.17 8.18
CA LEU A 29 4.42 1.67 8.98
C LEU A 29 3.93 1.17 10.34
N GLN A 30 3.08 1.94 11.04
CA GLN A 30 2.50 1.51 12.31
C GLN A 30 1.65 0.26 12.16
N ALA A 31 0.86 0.15 11.09
CA ALA A 31 0.09 -1.05 10.79
C ALA A 31 0.99 -2.28 10.55
N LEU A 32 2.14 -2.08 9.90
CA LEU A 32 3.16 -3.11 9.69
C LEU A 32 3.80 -3.53 11.01
N ASP A 33 4.18 -2.60 11.88
CA ASP A 33 4.78 -2.88 13.19
C ASP A 33 3.87 -3.74 14.08
N LEU A 34 2.57 -3.44 14.09
CA LEU A 34 1.58 -4.23 14.82
C LEU A 34 1.48 -5.67 14.29
N LEU A 35 1.61 -5.87 12.97
CA LEU A 35 1.62 -7.20 12.37
C LEU A 35 2.92 -7.94 12.68
N LEU A 36 4.06 -7.26 12.65
CA LEU A 36 5.35 -7.83 13.03
C LEU A 36 5.35 -8.28 14.50
N ALA A 37 4.81 -7.46 15.40
CA ALA A 37 4.66 -7.83 16.81
C ALA A 37 3.81 -9.10 16.99
N ARG A 38 2.73 -9.25 16.19
CA ARG A 38 1.91 -10.46 16.20
C ARG A 38 2.62 -11.68 15.62
N LEU A 39 3.41 -11.51 14.55
CA LEU A 39 4.18 -12.58 13.93
C LEU A 39 5.31 -13.11 14.83
N GLN A 40 5.76 -12.30 15.80
CA GLN A 40 6.77 -12.67 16.79
C GLN A 40 6.18 -13.44 17.98
N ASP A 41 4.85 -13.55 18.09
CA ASP A 41 4.20 -14.31 19.14
C ASP A 41 4.31 -15.83 18.89
N GLU A 42 4.99 -16.54 19.80
CA GLU A 42 5.22 -17.99 19.73
C GLU A 42 3.91 -18.80 19.82
N ALA A 43 2.81 -18.21 20.28
CA ALA A 43 1.51 -18.86 20.40
C ALA A 43 0.63 -18.71 19.13
N LEU A 44 1.10 -18.06 18.07
CA LEU A 44 0.29 -17.78 16.89
C LEU A 44 -0.01 -19.06 16.07
N PRO A 45 -1.30 -19.37 15.79
CA PRO A 45 -1.65 -20.48 14.92
C PRO A 45 -1.12 -20.31 13.49
N LEU A 46 -0.73 -21.41 12.83
CA LEU A 46 -0.14 -21.38 11.48
C LEU A 46 -1.04 -20.71 10.43
N SER A 47 -2.36 -20.88 10.52
CA SER A 47 -3.33 -20.22 9.63
C SER A 47 -3.33 -18.69 9.81
N GLU A 48 -3.13 -18.23 11.04
CA GLU A 48 -3.02 -16.79 11.35
C GLU A 48 -1.65 -16.25 10.99
N LEU A 49 -0.59 -17.06 11.06
CA LEU A 49 0.76 -16.71 10.59
C LEU A 49 0.74 -16.40 9.09
N GLN A 50 0.16 -17.28 8.26
CA GLN A 50 0.08 -17.07 6.81
C GLN A 50 -0.74 -15.80 6.48
N SER A 51 -1.88 -15.62 7.13
CA SER A 51 -2.75 -14.45 6.93
C SER A 51 -2.04 -13.15 7.34
N SER A 52 -1.37 -13.14 8.50
CA SER A 52 -0.63 -11.98 9.02
C SER A 52 0.56 -11.64 8.14
N TYR A 53 1.27 -12.64 7.63
CA TYR A 53 2.37 -12.45 6.68
C TYR A 53 1.90 -11.81 5.37
N GLN A 54 0.84 -12.34 4.75
CA GLN A 54 0.28 -11.77 3.51
C GLN A 54 -0.17 -10.32 3.71
N ARG A 55 -0.77 -10.03 4.87
CA ARG A 55 -1.18 -8.67 5.20
C ARG A 55 0.01 -7.75 5.43
N ALA A 56 1.09 -8.24 6.05
CA ALA A 56 2.32 -7.50 6.26
C ALA A 56 2.99 -7.14 4.92
N GLU A 57 3.06 -8.07 3.96
CA GLU A 57 3.58 -7.79 2.62
C GLU A 57 2.81 -6.66 1.91
N ILE A 58 1.49 -6.60 2.08
CA ILE A 58 0.66 -5.53 1.49
C ILE A 58 1.01 -4.17 2.09
N TYR A 59 1.14 -4.07 3.41
CA TYR A 59 1.50 -2.79 4.06
C TYR A 59 2.95 -2.40 3.79
N LEU A 60 3.87 -3.36 3.72
CA LEU A 60 5.25 -3.10 3.30
C LEU A 60 5.31 -2.52 1.89
N ASN A 61 4.59 -3.12 0.94
CA ASN A 61 4.53 -2.62 -0.44
C ASN A 61 4.00 -1.18 -0.50
N ARG A 62 2.99 -0.84 0.32
CA ARG A 62 2.49 0.54 0.41
C ARG A 62 3.56 1.51 0.92
N CYS A 63 4.34 1.11 1.93
CA CYS A 63 5.44 1.93 2.44
C CYS A 63 6.48 2.19 1.36
N GLU A 64 6.90 1.16 0.63
CA GLU A 64 7.85 1.26 -0.49
C GLU A 64 7.34 2.18 -1.60
N GLN A 65 6.06 2.06 -1.98
CA GLN A 65 5.43 2.93 -2.97
C GLN A 65 5.45 4.40 -2.55
N LEU A 66 5.15 4.70 -1.28
CA LEU A 66 5.15 6.06 -0.76
C LEU A 66 6.56 6.67 -0.71
N LEU A 67 7.57 5.87 -0.34
CA LEU A 67 8.96 6.31 -0.37
C LEU A 67 9.43 6.55 -1.80
N SER A 68 9.13 5.64 -2.73
CA SER A 68 9.49 5.80 -4.15
C SER A 68 8.81 7.03 -4.78
N GLN A 69 7.54 7.28 -4.45
CA GLN A 69 6.87 8.49 -4.91
C GLN A 69 7.53 9.76 -4.35
N THR A 70 7.92 9.74 -3.07
CA THR A 70 8.61 10.86 -2.42
C THR A 70 9.97 11.10 -3.05
N GLU A 71 10.74 10.04 -3.29
CA GLU A 71 12.02 10.11 -4.00
C GLU A 71 11.85 10.72 -5.40
N GLN A 72 10.87 10.24 -6.17
CA GLN A 72 10.58 10.76 -7.50
C GLN A 72 10.19 12.25 -7.48
N ASN A 73 9.39 12.66 -6.49
CA ASN A 73 9.02 14.07 -6.31
C ASN A 73 10.25 14.93 -6.03
N ILE A 74 11.17 14.45 -5.17
CA ILE A 74 12.43 15.15 -4.87
C ILE A 74 13.32 15.25 -6.10
N LEU A 75 13.44 14.18 -6.90
CA LEU A 75 14.22 14.20 -8.14
C LEU A 75 13.66 15.15 -9.22
N GLN A 76 12.35 15.40 -9.21
CA GLN A 76 11.67 16.31 -10.14
C GLN A 76 11.59 17.75 -9.65
N LEU A 77 11.99 18.02 -8.40
CA LEU A 77 12.00 19.38 -7.86
C LEU A 77 13.14 20.19 -8.46
N ASN A 78 12.80 21.34 -9.05
CA ASN A 78 13.80 22.33 -9.41
C ASN A 78 14.43 22.90 -8.12
N GLN A 79 15.76 22.87 -8.02
CA GLN A 79 16.50 23.23 -6.79
C GLN A 79 16.38 24.72 -6.42
N GLU A 80 16.12 25.60 -7.38
CA GLU A 80 16.04 27.05 -7.14
C GLU A 80 14.62 27.50 -6.82
N THR A 81 13.61 26.87 -7.42
CA THR A 81 12.20 27.28 -7.26
C THR A 81 11.42 26.38 -6.30
N LEU A 82 11.95 25.19 -5.97
CA LEU A 82 11.28 24.13 -5.22
C LEU A 82 9.89 23.77 -5.80
N THR A 83 9.75 23.92 -7.11
CA THR A 83 8.54 23.54 -7.86
C THR A 83 8.84 22.40 -8.81
N THR A 84 7.90 21.48 -8.98
CA THR A 84 7.92 20.53 -10.08
C THR A 84 7.55 21.29 -11.35
N GLU A 85 8.44 21.36 -12.34
CA GLU A 85 8.13 21.95 -13.64
C GLU A 85 7.09 21.08 -14.35
N THR A 86 5.81 21.38 -14.13
CA THR A 86 4.76 20.93 -15.02
C THR A 86 4.97 21.69 -16.32
N PHE A 87 5.70 21.08 -17.25
CA PHE A 87 5.70 21.53 -18.65
C PHE A 87 4.27 21.31 -19.18
N GLU A 88 3.36 22.23 -18.88
CA GLU A 88 2.19 22.45 -19.70
C GLU A 88 2.73 22.89 -21.05
N GLN A 89 2.64 21.98 -22.03
CA GLN A 89 2.89 22.30 -23.42
C GLN A 89 2.09 23.55 -23.76
N ARG A 90 2.81 24.66 -23.94
CA ARG A 90 2.36 25.82 -24.70
C ARG A 90 1.95 25.29 -26.07
N ASN A 91 0.68 24.93 -26.21
CA ASN A 91 0.04 24.81 -27.51
C ASN A 91 -0.17 26.25 -28.00
N ASP A 92 0.91 26.83 -28.52
CA ASP A 92 0.82 27.97 -29.42
C ASP A 92 0.41 27.42 -30.79
N ALA A 93 -0.87 27.52 -31.12
CA ALA A 93 -1.41 27.45 -32.48
C ALA A 93 -2.62 28.38 -32.61
#